data_AF-A0A4Y2DKW7-F1
#
_entry.id   AF-A0A4Y2DKW7-F1
#
_cell.length_a   1.000
_cell.length_b   1.000
_cell.length_c   1.000
_cell.angle_alpha   90.00
_cell.angle_beta   90.00
_cell.angle_gamma   90.00
#
_symmetry.space_group_name_H-M   'P 1'
#
loop_
_entity.id
_entity.type
_entity.pdbx_description
1 polymer ?
#
loop_
_entity_poly.entity_id
_entity_poly.type
_entity_poly.pdbx_seq_one_letter_code
_entity_poly.pdbx_strand_id
1 'polypeptide(L)'
;MKTLCIFLVLVVAVAAFPPPIAPHDCPANKEFGTFGDCPPSCLKNPPKFCTKRLGFGCKCKEGYVLTKYKDHNSDCVKPEDCPQ
;
A
#
# COMPACT_ATOMS: atom_id res chain seq x y z
N MET A 1 37.17 -28.49 -6.55
CA MET A 1 35.96 -28.65 -7.41
C MET A 1 34.68 -28.80 -6.59
N LYS A 2 34.59 -29.75 -5.64
CA LYS A 2 33.40 -29.93 -4.78
C LYS A 2 32.98 -28.68 -4.00
N THR A 3 33.93 -27.93 -3.44
CA THR A 3 33.65 -26.69 -2.69
C THR A 3 33.05 -25.59 -3.57
N LEU A 4 33.49 -25.49 -4.83
CA LEU A 4 32.97 -24.52 -5.80
C LEU A 4 31.50 -24.83 -6.16
N CYS A 5 31.17 -26.12 -6.32
CA CYS A 5 29.78 -26.55 -6.53
C CYS A 5 28.89 -26.24 -5.33
N ILE A 6 29.39 -26.43 -4.11
CA ILE A 6 28.64 -26.11 -2.87
C ILE A 6 28.37 -24.61 -2.78
N PHE A 7 29.37 -23.76 -3.05
CA PHE A 7 29.17 -22.30 -3.08
C PHE A 7 28.16 -21.88 -4.16
N LEU A 8 28.23 -22.46 -5.36
CA LEU A 8 27.28 -22.17 -6.43
C LEU A 8 25.85 -22.57 -6.06
N VAL A 9 25.67 -23.73 -5.41
CA VAL A 9 24.34 -24.18 -4.94
C VAL A 9 23.79 -23.25 -3.86
N LEU A 10 24.64 -22.78 -2.94
CA LEU A 10 24.22 -21.85 -1.88
C LEU A 10 23.81 -20.48 -2.43
N VAL A 11 24.54 -19.95 -3.42
CA VAL A 11 24.20 -18.67 -4.07
C VAL A 11 22.88 -18.74 -4.84
N VAL A 12 22.65 -19.84 -5.56
CA VAL A 12 21.38 -20.07 -6.28
C VAL A 12 20.21 -20.24 -5.31
N ALA A 13 20.41 -20.92 -4.18
CA ALA A 13 19.38 -21.06 -3.16
C ALA A 13 18.96 -19.69 -2.61
N VAL A 14 19.90 -18.82 -2.24
CA VAL A 14 19.59 -17.49 -1.68
C VAL A 14 18.84 -16.58 -2.69
N ALA A 15 19.13 -16.70 -3.99
CA ALA A 15 18.43 -15.92 -5.02
C ALA A 15 17.00 -16.44 -5.32
N ALA A 16 16.69 -17.69 -4.96
CA ALA A 16 15.39 -18.30 -5.22
C ALA A 16 14.36 -18.06 -4.11
N PHE A 17 14.79 -17.59 -2.94
CA PHE A 17 13.90 -17.23 -1.85
C PHE A 17 13.77 -15.71 -1.80
N PRO A 18 12.68 -15.12 -2.34
CA PRO A 18 12.41 -13.72 -2.06
C PRO A 18 12.37 -13.53 -0.53
N PRO A 19 12.91 -12.42 0.00
CA PRO A 19 12.81 -12.15 1.42
C PRO A 19 11.35 -12.28 1.85
N PRO A 20 11.07 -12.77 3.07
CA PRO A 20 9.71 -12.80 3.58
C PRO A 20 9.17 -11.37 3.52
N ILE A 21 8.22 -11.16 2.61
CA ILE A 21 7.51 -9.88 2.45
C ILE A 21 6.90 -9.64 3.83
N ALA A 22 7.31 -8.55 4.49
CA ALA A 22 6.79 -8.29 5.83
C ALA A 22 5.26 -8.19 5.71
N PRO A 23 4.48 -8.74 6.67
CA PRO A 23 3.02 -8.87 6.53
C PRO A 23 2.25 -7.55 6.35
N HIS A 24 2.93 -6.40 6.29
CA HIS A 24 2.33 -5.07 6.16
C HIS A 24 3.16 -4.09 5.31
N ASP A 25 3.88 -4.53 4.29
CA ASP A 25 4.53 -3.60 3.34
C ASP A 25 3.47 -2.92 2.47
N CYS A 26 2.92 -1.81 2.98
CA CYS A 26 2.02 -0.96 2.21
C CYS A 26 2.81 -0.15 1.17
N PRO A 27 2.19 0.18 0.02
CA PRO A 27 2.82 1.04 -1.00
C PRO A 27 3.23 2.41 -0.45
N ALA A 28 3.98 3.17 -1.25
CA ALA A 28 4.37 4.53 -0.91
C ALA A 28 3.16 5.39 -0.48
N ASN A 29 3.37 6.23 0.54
CA ASN A 29 2.35 7.09 1.16
C ASN A 29 1.14 6.35 1.77
N LYS A 30 1.24 5.03 1.94
CA LYS A 30 0.24 4.23 2.65
C LYS A 30 0.81 3.63 3.93
N GLU A 31 -0.08 3.28 4.84
CA GLU A 31 0.20 2.58 6.09
C GLU A 31 -0.91 1.58 6.38
N PHE A 32 -0.59 0.50 7.09
CA PHE A 32 -1.58 -0.49 7.47
C PHE A 32 -2.43 0.05 8.62
N GLY A 33 -3.76 -0.03 8.50
CA GLY A 33 -4.66 0.42 9.56
C GLY A 33 -6.13 0.27 9.21
N THR A 34 -6.96 0.89 10.04
CA THR A 34 -8.41 0.98 9.83
C THR A 34 -8.79 2.22 9.05
N PHE A 35 -9.81 2.09 8.20
CA PHE A 35 -10.36 3.20 7.43
C PHE A 35 -11.88 3.11 7.34
N GLY A 36 -12.55 4.27 7.28
CA GLY A 36 -14.01 4.34 7.12
C GLY A 36 -14.44 4.35 5.66
N ASP A 37 -15.75 4.26 5.43
CA ASP A 37 -16.37 4.27 4.09
C ASP A 37 -16.24 5.61 3.33
N CYS A 38 -15.91 6.71 4.00
CA CYS A 38 -15.66 8.00 3.36
C CYS A 38 -14.23 8.44 3.59
N PRO A 39 -13.28 7.86 2.84
CA PRO A 39 -11.90 8.27 2.93
C PRO A 39 -11.71 9.67 2.33
N PRO A 40 -10.74 10.45 2.84
CA PRO A 40 -10.23 11.63 2.16
C PRO A 40 -9.78 11.27 0.75
N SER A 41 -10.16 12.08 -0.24
CA SER A 41 -9.81 11.84 -1.64
C SER A 41 -9.79 13.14 -2.44
N CYS A 42 -9.30 13.08 -3.67
CA CYS A 42 -9.35 14.19 -4.63
C CYS A 42 -10.76 14.49 -5.18
N LEU A 43 -11.78 13.76 -4.75
CA LEU A 43 -13.17 14.04 -5.15
C LEU A 43 -13.63 15.36 -4.55
N LYS A 44 -13.88 16.36 -5.41
CA LYS A 44 -14.31 17.72 -5.00
C LYS A 44 -15.65 17.74 -4.25
N ASN A 45 -16.57 16.83 -4.56
CA ASN A 45 -17.90 16.74 -3.96
C ASN A 45 -18.17 15.33 -3.42
N PRO A 46 -17.58 14.96 -2.26
CA PRO A 46 -17.84 13.66 -1.67
C PRO A 46 -19.26 13.58 -1.09
N PRO A 47 -19.84 12.37 -0.98
CA PRO A 47 -21.11 12.14 -0.29
C PRO A 47 -21.10 12.71 1.13
N LYS A 48 -22.16 13.42 1.51
CA LYS A 48 -22.35 13.93 2.89
C LYS A 48 -22.64 12.82 3.90
N PHE A 49 -23.18 11.71 3.41
CA PHE A 49 -23.57 10.57 4.22
C PHE A 49 -22.80 9.33 3.79
N CYS A 50 -22.26 8.67 4.79
CA CYS A 50 -21.41 7.51 4.65
C CYS A 50 -22.03 6.38 5.46
N THR A 51 -21.98 5.18 4.91
CA THR A 51 -22.28 3.98 5.68
C THR A 51 -21.23 3.87 6.80
N LYS A 52 -21.63 3.46 8.01
CA LYS A 52 -20.70 3.35 9.16
C LYS A 52 -19.81 2.09 9.08
N ARG A 53 -19.43 1.65 7.88
CA ARG A 53 -18.56 0.48 7.72
C ARG A 53 -17.12 0.86 8.05
N LEU A 54 -16.45 -0.06 8.71
CA LEU A 54 -15.02 0.00 8.97
C LEU A 54 -14.33 -1.06 8.10
N GLY A 55 -13.32 -0.64 7.35
CA GLY A 55 -12.39 -1.51 6.62
C GLY A 55 -11.03 -1.59 7.31
N PHE A 56 -10.25 -2.62 6.93
CA PHE A 56 -8.88 -2.84 7.38
C PHE A 56 -7.99 -3.09 6.16
N GLY A 57 -6.76 -2.56 6.17
CA GLY A 57 -5.79 -2.72 5.10
C GLY A 57 -4.89 -1.50 4.94
N CYS A 58 -4.28 -1.33 3.77
CA CYS A 58 -3.47 -0.14 3.49
C CYS A 58 -4.36 1.08 3.25
N LYS A 59 -4.24 2.08 4.14
CA LYS A 59 -4.86 3.40 3.99
C LYS A 59 -3.80 4.44 3.65
N CYS A 60 -4.21 5.60 3.14
CA CYS A 60 -3.28 6.72 3.02
C CYS A 60 -2.80 7.14 4.41
N LYS A 61 -1.51 7.49 4.50
CA LYS A 61 -0.94 8.14 5.68
C LYS A 61 -1.67 9.45 5.97
N GLU A 62 -1.60 9.91 7.21
CA GLU A 62 -2.11 11.22 7.58
C GLU A 62 -1.53 12.33 6.68
N GLY A 63 -2.39 13.25 6.25
CA GLY A 63 -2.03 14.31 5.29
C GLY A 63 -2.05 13.91 3.81
N TYR A 64 -2.27 12.63 3.49
CA TYR A 64 -2.44 12.16 2.10
C TYR A 64 -3.88 11.74 1.82
N VAL A 65 -4.28 11.87 0.56
CA VAL A 65 -5.64 11.58 0.08
C VAL A 65 -5.62 10.61 -1.10
N LEU A 66 -6.69 9.81 -1.24
CA LEU A 66 -6.83 8.91 -2.39
C LEU A 66 -7.04 9.71 -3.68
N THR A 67 -6.33 9.33 -4.73
CA THR A 67 -6.57 9.89 -6.07
C THR A 67 -7.96 9.51 -6.60
N LYS A 68 -8.44 8.29 -6.31
CA LYS A 68 -9.79 7.82 -6.66
C LYS A 68 -10.62 7.55 -5.41
N TYR A 69 -11.79 8.17 -5.31
CA TYR A 69 -12.68 8.01 -4.16
C TYR A 69 -13.09 6.54 -3.95
N LYS A 70 -13.00 6.06 -2.70
CA LYS A 70 -13.28 4.68 -2.26
C LYS A 70 -12.40 3.57 -2.86
N ASP A 71 -11.43 3.90 -3.69
CA ASP A 71 -10.45 2.94 -4.21
C ASP A 71 -9.18 2.98 -3.35
N HIS A 72 -9.13 2.12 -2.34
CA HIS A 72 -7.98 2.02 -1.43
C HIS A 72 -6.72 1.46 -2.09
N ASN A 73 -6.79 0.97 -3.33
CA ASN A 73 -5.62 0.59 -4.12
C ASN A 73 -5.06 1.76 -4.94
N SER A 74 -5.83 2.84 -5.12
CA SER A 74 -5.37 4.04 -5.82
C SER A 74 -4.23 4.74 -5.09
N ASP A 75 -3.45 5.55 -5.81
CA ASP A 75 -2.32 6.27 -5.23
C ASP A 75 -2.76 7.27 -4.16
N CYS A 76 -1.89 7.50 -3.19
CA CYS A 76 -2.05 8.49 -2.14
C CYS A 76 -1.14 9.68 -2.43
N VAL A 77 -1.74 10.84 -2.66
CA VAL A 77 -1.05 12.10 -2.99
C VAL A 77 -1.36 13.15 -1.93
N LYS A 78 -0.60 14.24 -1.90
CA LYS A 78 -1.02 15.39 -1.09
C LYS A 78 -2.25 16.07 -1.72
N PRO A 79 -3.13 16.70 -0.94
CA PRO A 79 -4.30 17.40 -1.48
C PRO A 79 -3.98 18.40 -2.60
N GLU A 80 -2.85 19.10 -2.49
CA GLU A 80 -2.37 20.07 -3.50
C GLU A 80 -1.95 19.42 -4.83
N ASP A 81 -1.64 18.12 -4.83
CA ASP A 81 -1.20 17.36 -6.00
C ASP A 81 -2.36 16.59 -6.67
N CYS A 82 -3.61 16.87 -6.26
CA CYS A 82 -4.77 16.22 -6.85
C CYS A 82 -4.88 16.53 -8.35
N PRO A 83 -5.09 15.50 -9.20
CA PRO A 83 -5.30 15.71 -10.63
C PRO A 83 -6.53 16.59 -10.85
N GLN A 84 -6.43 17.56 -11.76
CA GLN A 84 -7.46 18.57 -12.00
C GLN A 84 -8.73 18.03 -12.64
#